data_AF-A0A832TV62-F1
#
_entry.id   AF-A0A832TV62-F1
#
_cell.length_a   1.000
_cell.length_b   1.000
_cell.length_c   1.000
_cell.angle_alpha   90.00
_cell.angle_beta   90.00
_cell.angle_gamma   90.00
#
_symmetry.space_group_name_H-M   'P 1'
#
loop_
_entity.id
_entity.type
_entity.pdbx_description
1 polymer ?
#
loop_
_entity_poly.entity_id
_entity_poly.type
_entity_poly.pdbx_seq_one_letter_code
_entity_poly.pdbx_strand_id
1 'polypeptide(L)'
;MATFLESGSGSTIVVPFNGRYAGYGSKQATVTWSGANDIVKVDTNLPSNLDGNAIIENLVIDGVDAPNTTGILLDNVYNCLVRNVTIKNCDVGIKVRITGSGWSHANRFEHIRMINVKQGILFTGTSTNRDFSHTIIDDVGISLDGDSGSIGIKVGDPHANLYCAFIKATVWLGKTGGKGMEVNGQLKFSLVNLEVEEESGYNGFGVQISSGATVYDNQSFLLTALGLNPDNRLKNYGSYDGGITVLPP
;
A
#
# COMPACT_ATOMS: atom_id res chain seq x y z
N MET A 1 -27.22 -10.87 4.63
CA MET A 1 -27.64 -9.71 3.82
C MET A 1 -26.42 -8.85 3.59
N ALA A 2 -26.10 -8.50 2.34
CA ALA A 2 -25.09 -7.48 2.07
C ALA A 2 -25.74 -6.11 2.29
N THR A 3 -25.28 -5.36 3.29
CA THR A 3 -25.76 -4.01 3.54
C THR A 3 -25.04 -3.08 2.56
N PHE A 4 -25.76 -2.58 1.57
CA PHE A 4 -25.25 -1.51 0.70
C PHE A 4 -25.36 -0.21 1.50
N LEU A 5 -24.23 0.37 1.90
CA LEU A 5 -24.20 1.67 2.58
C LEU A 5 -24.24 2.77 1.52
N GLU A 6 -25.36 3.48 1.43
CA GLU A 6 -25.45 4.73 0.68
C GLU A 6 -24.66 5.83 1.43
N SER A 7 -23.82 6.56 0.71
CA SER A 7 -22.95 7.59 1.27
C SER A 7 -23.75 8.76 1.84
N GLY A 8 -23.66 8.99 3.14
CA GLY A 8 -23.98 10.29 3.75
C GLY A 8 -22.84 11.28 3.47
N SER A 9 -23.17 12.54 3.19
CA SER A 9 -22.16 13.59 2.98
C SER A 9 -21.40 13.88 4.28
N GLY A 10 -20.06 13.94 4.23
CA GLY A 10 -19.22 14.49 5.31
C GLY A 10 -18.54 13.47 6.22
N SER A 11 -18.76 12.17 6.04
CA SER A 11 -18.25 11.13 6.95
C SER A 11 -17.46 10.05 6.23
N THR A 12 -16.39 9.55 6.88
CA THR A 12 -15.73 8.31 6.51
C THR A 12 -16.74 7.16 6.43
N ILE A 13 -16.69 6.36 5.37
CA ILE A 13 -17.46 5.13 5.26
C ILE A 13 -16.79 4.08 6.14
N VAL A 14 -17.51 3.59 7.15
CA VAL A 14 -17.01 2.55 8.06
C VAL A 14 -17.54 1.20 7.60
N VAL A 15 -16.61 0.32 7.23
CA VAL A 15 -16.90 -1.08 6.89
C VAL A 15 -16.72 -1.90 8.17
N PRO A 16 -17.76 -2.60 8.65
CA PRO A 16 -17.65 -3.46 9.82
C PRO A 16 -16.56 -4.52 9.61
N PHE A 17 -15.95 -4.98 10.70
CA PHE A 17 -14.82 -5.92 10.66
C PHE A 17 -15.12 -7.28 10.00
N ASN A 18 -16.39 -7.66 9.89
CA ASN A 18 -16.92 -8.82 9.16
C ASN A 18 -17.91 -8.42 8.05
N GLY A 19 -17.90 -7.13 7.71
CA GLY A 19 -18.79 -6.53 6.74
C GLY A 19 -18.26 -6.62 5.32
N ARG A 20 -19.10 -6.22 4.38
CA ARG A 20 -18.75 -6.10 2.96
C ARG A 20 -19.23 -4.76 2.44
N TYR A 21 -18.33 -4.00 1.82
CA TYR A 21 -18.66 -2.78 1.10
C TYR A 21 -18.27 -2.93 -0.37
N ALA A 22 -19.26 -2.90 -1.25
CA ALA A 22 -19.04 -3.25 -2.64
C ALA A 22 -19.95 -2.51 -3.62
N GLY A 23 -19.47 -2.39 -4.86
CA GLY A 23 -20.32 -2.10 -6.01
C GLY A 23 -21.34 -3.21 -6.29
N TYR A 24 -22.20 -2.98 -7.29
CA TYR A 24 -23.26 -3.93 -7.65
C TYR A 24 -22.78 -4.99 -8.63
N GLY A 25 -22.70 -6.24 -8.17
CA GLY A 25 -22.20 -7.35 -8.99
C GLY A 25 -20.73 -7.15 -9.35
N SER A 26 -20.40 -7.24 -10.65
CA SER A 26 -19.05 -6.95 -11.17
C SER A 26 -18.84 -5.47 -11.55
N LYS A 27 -19.84 -4.61 -11.39
CA LYS A 27 -19.75 -3.20 -11.75
C LYS A 27 -19.17 -2.40 -10.60
N GLN A 28 -18.20 -1.55 -10.92
CA GLN A 28 -17.65 -0.63 -9.94
C GLN A 28 -18.67 0.46 -9.58
N ALA A 29 -18.80 0.77 -8.29
CA ALA A 29 -19.51 1.95 -7.81
C ALA A 29 -18.50 3.04 -7.43
N THR A 30 -18.83 4.31 -7.72
CA THR A 30 -17.94 5.44 -7.38
C THR A 30 -18.26 5.97 -5.99
N VAL A 31 -17.21 6.14 -5.19
CA VAL A 31 -17.20 6.78 -3.89
C VAL A 31 -16.31 8.00 -3.99
N THR A 32 -16.90 9.17 -3.88
CA THR A 32 -16.17 10.44 -3.96
C THR A 32 -15.94 10.98 -2.56
N TRP A 33 -14.74 11.52 -2.32
CA TRP A 33 -14.39 12.19 -1.09
C TRP A 33 -15.39 13.27 -0.73
N SER A 34 -15.73 13.33 0.56
CA SER A 34 -16.79 14.20 1.08
C SER A 34 -16.36 15.08 2.25
N GLY A 35 -15.06 15.22 2.53
CA GLY A 35 -14.56 16.08 3.63
C GLY A 35 -13.71 15.36 4.70
N ALA A 36 -13.70 14.03 4.75
CA ALA A 36 -12.98 13.27 5.77
C ALA A 36 -11.56 12.88 5.31
N ASN A 37 -10.60 12.77 6.24
CA ASN A 37 -9.23 12.35 5.88
C ASN A 37 -9.19 10.93 5.32
N ASP A 38 -9.99 10.01 5.87
CA ASP A 38 -10.11 8.64 5.38
C ASP A 38 -11.45 8.50 4.64
N ILE A 39 -11.44 8.05 3.38
CA ILE A 39 -12.68 7.88 2.60
C ILE A 39 -13.39 6.60 3.05
N VAL A 40 -12.65 5.48 3.10
CA VAL A 40 -13.12 4.19 3.61
C VAL A 40 -12.23 3.74 4.76
N LYS A 41 -12.83 3.28 5.84
CA LYS A 41 -12.13 2.68 6.99
C LYS A 41 -12.76 1.35 7.35
N VAL A 42 -11.94 0.37 7.70
CA VAL A 42 -12.41 -0.91 8.27
C VAL A 42 -12.34 -0.84 9.80
N ASP A 43 -13.39 -1.30 10.47
CA ASP A 43 -13.39 -1.44 11.93
C ASP A 43 -12.36 -2.48 12.39
N THR A 44 -11.66 -2.17 13.50
CA THR A 44 -10.71 -3.10 14.11
C THR A 44 -11.40 -4.40 14.52
N ASN A 45 -10.86 -5.54 14.12
CA ASN A 45 -11.21 -6.86 14.67
C ASN A 45 -10.23 -7.34 15.74
N LEU A 46 -9.17 -6.58 16.04
CA LEU A 46 -8.20 -6.97 17.04
C LEU A 46 -8.51 -6.40 18.43
N PRO A 47 -8.14 -7.14 19.49
CA PRO A 47 -7.57 -8.50 19.48
C PRO A 47 -8.62 -9.63 19.44
N SER A 48 -9.91 -9.31 19.52
CA SER A 48 -10.93 -10.27 19.96
C SER A 48 -11.67 -11.04 18.87
N ASN A 49 -11.62 -10.58 17.61
CA ASN A 49 -12.48 -11.07 16.52
C ASN A 49 -11.64 -11.50 15.29
N LEU A 50 -10.61 -12.32 15.51
CA LEU A 50 -9.66 -12.75 14.47
C LEU A 50 -10.31 -13.50 13.28
N ASP A 51 -11.54 -13.96 13.44
CA ASP A 51 -12.37 -14.59 12.40
C ASP A 51 -13.05 -13.55 11.47
N GLY A 52 -13.04 -12.27 11.85
CA GLY A 52 -13.53 -11.17 11.04
C GLY A 52 -12.79 -11.07 9.70
N ASN A 53 -13.56 -10.95 8.62
CA ASN A 53 -13.08 -10.93 7.25
C ASN A 53 -13.75 -9.81 6.45
N ALA A 54 -13.43 -8.56 6.76
CA ALA A 54 -13.96 -7.42 6.02
C ALA A 54 -13.59 -7.51 4.52
N ILE A 55 -14.53 -7.14 3.65
CA ILE A 55 -14.34 -7.15 2.20
C ILE A 55 -14.68 -5.78 1.62
N ILE A 56 -13.75 -5.20 0.86
CA ILE A 56 -13.94 -4.00 0.06
C ILE A 56 -13.72 -4.37 -1.41
N GLU A 57 -14.72 -4.21 -2.28
CA GLU A 57 -14.54 -4.63 -3.67
C GLU A 57 -15.41 -3.91 -4.70
N ASN A 58 -14.96 -3.90 -5.95
CA ASN A 58 -15.71 -3.34 -7.07
C ASN A 58 -16.06 -1.86 -6.81
N LEU A 59 -15.05 -1.04 -6.50
CA LEU A 59 -15.21 0.39 -6.22
C LEU A 59 -14.25 1.25 -7.05
N VAL A 60 -14.68 2.47 -7.36
CA VAL A 60 -13.80 3.59 -7.68
C VAL A 60 -13.81 4.53 -6.49
N ILE A 61 -12.68 4.75 -5.85
CA ILE A 61 -12.51 5.67 -4.73
C ILE A 61 -11.77 6.91 -5.25
N ASP A 62 -12.43 8.06 -5.23
CA ASP A 62 -11.91 9.33 -5.78
C ASP A 62 -11.70 10.36 -4.68
N GLY A 63 -10.43 10.71 -4.43
CA GLY A 63 -10.03 11.72 -3.46
C GLY A 63 -10.20 13.17 -3.94
N VAL A 64 -10.56 13.39 -5.21
CA VAL A 64 -10.75 14.71 -5.85
C VAL A 64 -9.59 15.69 -5.63
N ASP A 65 -8.37 15.16 -5.55
CA ASP A 65 -7.13 15.90 -5.30
C ASP A 65 -7.15 16.67 -3.97
N ALA A 66 -8.00 16.24 -3.03
CA ALA A 66 -8.05 16.83 -1.70
C ALA A 66 -6.81 16.41 -0.88
N PRO A 67 -6.17 17.35 -0.17
CA PRO A 67 -4.97 17.06 0.62
C PRO A 67 -5.31 16.21 1.85
N ASN A 68 -4.31 15.49 2.36
CA ASN A 68 -4.37 14.60 3.52
C ASN A 68 -5.42 13.48 3.39
N THR A 69 -5.67 13.02 2.18
CA THR A 69 -6.66 11.98 1.88
C THR A 69 -6.06 10.58 1.84
N THR A 70 -6.70 9.65 2.54
CA THR A 70 -6.45 8.21 2.45
C THR A 70 -7.65 7.54 1.83
N GLY A 71 -7.45 6.80 0.73
CA GLY A 71 -8.51 6.06 0.07
C GLY A 71 -9.11 4.99 0.98
N ILE A 72 -8.26 4.07 1.48
CA ILE A 72 -8.65 3.01 2.41
C ILE A 72 -7.71 2.98 3.61
N LEU A 73 -8.26 3.07 4.83
CA LEU A 73 -7.54 2.89 6.09
C LEU A 73 -7.87 1.53 6.72
N LEU A 74 -6.82 0.75 6.98
CA LEU A 74 -6.84 -0.48 7.76
C LEU A 74 -6.03 -0.27 9.05
N ASP A 75 -6.70 0.05 10.15
CA ASP A 75 -6.07 0.34 11.45
C ASP A 75 -6.32 -0.78 12.46
N ASN A 76 -5.26 -1.53 12.79
CA ASN A 76 -5.33 -2.76 13.56
C ASN A 76 -6.28 -3.83 12.98
N VAL A 77 -6.18 -4.08 11.67
CA VAL A 77 -7.11 -4.97 10.96
C VAL A 77 -6.43 -6.27 10.56
N TYR A 78 -7.05 -7.38 10.92
CA TYR A 78 -6.67 -8.73 10.52
C TYR A 78 -7.54 -9.20 9.35
N ASN A 79 -6.95 -9.87 8.36
CA ASN A 79 -7.68 -10.62 7.33
C ASN A 79 -8.73 -9.82 6.51
N CYS A 80 -8.41 -8.57 6.15
CA CYS A 80 -9.23 -7.79 5.21
C CYS A 80 -8.87 -8.13 3.76
N LEU A 81 -9.88 -8.28 2.89
CA LEU A 81 -9.73 -8.40 1.44
C LEU A 81 -10.16 -7.11 0.76
N VAL A 82 -9.23 -6.46 0.06
CA VAL A 82 -9.52 -5.35 -0.86
C VAL A 82 -9.26 -5.86 -2.28
N ARG A 83 -10.29 -5.86 -3.15
CA ARG A 83 -10.12 -6.36 -4.52
C ARG A 83 -10.90 -5.65 -5.61
N ASN A 84 -10.36 -5.59 -6.82
CA ASN A 84 -11.02 -4.95 -7.96
C ASN A 84 -11.42 -3.48 -7.66
N VAL A 85 -10.49 -2.72 -7.09
CA VAL A 85 -10.69 -1.32 -6.69
C VAL A 85 -9.78 -0.42 -7.51
N THR A 86 -10.34 0.70 -7.97
CA THR A 86 -9.56 1.84 -8.47
C THR A 86 -9.51 2.90 -7.40
N ILE A 87 -8.33 3.39 -7.01
CA ILE A 87 -8.16 4.52 -6.07
C ILE A 87 -7.46 5.64 -6.82
N LYS A 88 -7.97 6.87 -6.77
CA LYS A 88 -7.35 7.97 -7.51
C LYS A 88 -7.39 9.30 -6.77
N ASN A 89 -6.43 10.16 -7.10
CA ASN A 89 -6.36 11.54 -6.62
C ASN A 89 -6.36 11.62 -5.08
N CYS A 90 -5.63 10.71 -4.44
CA CYS A 90 -5.50 10.63 -2.98
C CYS A 90 -4.04 10.83 -2.57
N ASP A 91 -3.79 11.40 -1.39
CA ASP A 91 -2.43 11.42 -0.83
C ASP A 91 -1.92 10.00 -0.54
N VAL A 92 -2.78 9.13 -0.02
CA VAL A 92 -2.46 7.72 0.25
C VAL A 92 -3.55 6.83 -0.36
N GLY A 93 -3.17 5.86 -1.19
CA GLY A 93 -4.10 4.88 -1.74
C GLY A 93 -4.66 3.97 -0.64
N ILE A 94 -3.79 3.12 -0.07
CA ILE A 94 -4.11 2.24 1.06
C ILE A 94 -3.13 2.50 2.19
N LYS A 95 -3.66 2.75 3.39
CA LYS A 95 -2.88 2.89 4.62
C LYS A 95 -3.15 1.72 5.54
N VAL A 96 -2.11 0.96 5.86
CA VAL A 96 -2.14 -0.10 6.85
C VAL A 96 -1.42 0.39 8.10
N ARG A 97 -2.17 0.55 9.19
CA ARG A 97 -1.67 1.15 10.43
C ARG A 97 -1.75 0.17 11.59
N ILE A 98 -0.71 0.19 12.42
CA ILE A 98 -0.71 -0.42 13.75
C ILE A 98 -0.66 0.70 14.79
N THR A 99 -1.60 0.68 15.72
CA THR A 99 -1.62 1.59 16.87
C THR A 99 -1.65 0.81 18.19
N GLY A 100 -0.93 1.32 19.20
CA GLY A 100 -0.86 0.70 20.52
C GLY A 100 -0.28 -0.71 20.47
N SER A 101 -1.01 -1.67 21.03
CA SER A 101 -0.62 -3.08 21.11
C SER A 101 -1.22 -3.98 20.02
N GLY A 102 -1.89 -3.39 19.01
CA GLY A 102 -2.54 -4.11 17.91
C GLY A 102 -1.56 -4.67 16.86
N TRP A 103 -2.11 -5.35 15.86
CA TRP A 103 -1.40 -5.92 14.71
C TRP A 103 -2.16 -5.59 13.43
N SER A 104 -1.60 -5.79 12.23
CA SER A 104 -2.41 -5.69 11.01
C SER A 104 -1.97 -6.74 9.99
N HIS A 105 -2.38 -7.99 10.21
CA HIS A 105 -1.87 -9.17 9.49
C HIS A 105 -2.84 -9.69 8.44
N ALA A 106 -2.32 -10.51 7.52
CA ALA A 106 -3.09 -11.31 6.59
C ALA A 106 -4.05 -10.50 5.70
N ASN A 107 -3.77 -9.21 5.50
CA ASN A 107 -4.54 -8.36 4.61
C ASN A 107 -4.18 -8.66 3.15
N ARG A 108 -5.16 -8.62 2.24
CA ARG A 108 -5.00 -9.00 0.84
C ARG A 108 -5.45 -7.86 -0.07
N PHE A 109 -4.59 -7.41 -0.95
CA PHE A 109 -4.80 -6.35 -1.93
C PHE A 109 -4.65 -6.93 -3.33
N GLU A 110 -5.76 -7.12 -4.04
CA GLU A 110 -5.82 -7.91 -5.28
C GLU A 110 -6.47 -7.14 -6.42
N HIS A 111 -5.86 -7.08 -7.60
CA HIS A 111 -6.43 -6.39 -8.77
C HIS A 111 -6.78 -4.92 -8.48
N ILE A 112 -5.80 -4.16 -7.98
CA ILE A 112 -5.99 -2.75 -7.60
C ILE A 112 -5.27 -1.84 -8.61
N ARG A 113 -5.89 -0.71 -8.95
CA ARG A 113 -5.27 0.34 -9.75
C ARG A 113 -5.28 1.64 -8.97
N MET A 114 -4.12 2.22 -8.73
CA MET A 114 -3.96 3.51 -8.07
C MET A 114 -3.48 4.54 -9.09
N ILE A 115 -4.14 5.70 -9.15
CA ILE A 115 -3.87 6.73 -10.17
C ILE A 115 -3.67 8.08 -9.50
N ASN A 116 -2.57 8.76 -9.83
CA ASN A 116 -2.27 10.10 -9.30
C ASN A 116 -2.33 10.10 -7.77
N VAL A 117 -1.56 9.20 -7.16
CA VAL A 117 -1.43 9.11 -5.70
C VAL A 117 -0.04 9.51 -5.24
N LYS A 118 0.07 10.23 -4.13
CA LYS A 118 1.38 10.58 -3.57
C LYS A 118 2.06 9.35 -2.96
N GLN A 119 1.29 8.52 -2.26
CA GLN A 119 1.72 7.24 -1.74
C GLN A 119 0.74 6.15 -2.16
N GLY A 120 1.22 5.06 -2.74
CA GLY A 120 0.34 3.95 -3.12
C GLY A 120 -0.13 3.17 -1.90
N ILE A 121 0.78 2.39 -1.32
CA ILE A 121 0.54 1.59 -0.11
C ILE A 121 1.51 2.04 0.98
N LEU A 122 0.95 2.49 2.11
CA LEU A 122 1.71 2.93 3.28
C LEU A 122 1.50 1.98 4.46
N PHE A 123 2.57 1.34 4.92
CA PHE A 123 2.63 0.64 6.19
C PHE A 123 3.21 1.56 7.26
N THR A 124 2.52 1.75 8.38
CA THR A 124 3.00 2.60 9.48
C THR A 124 2.61 2.06 10.84
N GLY A 125 3.53 2.07 11.79
CA GLY A 125 3.28 1.53 13.12
C GLY A 125 4.01 2.30 14.20
N THR A 126 3.51 2.19 15.44
CA THR A 126 4.14 2.79 16.62
C THR A 126 4.76 1.74 17.56
N SER A 127 4.86 0.47 17.12
CA SER A 127 5.22 -0.66 18.00
C SER A 127 6.29 -1.56 17.40
N THR A 128 7.39 -1.75 18.12
CA THR A 128 8.55 -2.56 17.69
C THR A 128 8.24 -4.06 17.59
N ASN A 129 7.22 -4.53 18.31
CA ASN A 129 6.93 -5.96 18.50
C ASN A 129 5.65 -6.40 17.78
N ARG A 130 5.19 -5.56 16.85
CA ARG A 130 3.99 -5.75 16.06
C ARG A 130 4.35 -5.55 14.59
N ASP A 131 3.61 -6.19 13.73
CA ASP A 131 4.00 -6.33 12.34
C ASP A 131 2.78 -6.43 11.43
N PHE A 132 3.07 -6.50 10.14
CA PHE A 132 2.13 -6.58 9.03
C PHE A 132 2.18 -7.96 8.36
N SER A 133 2.49 -9.01 9.14
CA SER A 133 2.83 -10.32 8.59
C SER A 133 1.77 -10.88 7.65
N HIS A 134 2.23 -11.63 6.65
CA HIS A 134 1.37 -12.36 5.71
C HIS A 134 0.47 -11.45 4.84
N THR A 135 0.84 -10.18 4.68
CA THR A 135 0.15 -9.29 3.75
C THR A 135 0.43 -9.73 2.30
N ILE A 136 -0.61 -9.76 1.47
CA ILE A 136 -0.54 -10.10 0.06
C ILE A 136 -0.89 -8.85 -0.76
N ILE A 137 -0.01 -8.50 -1.70
CA ILE A 137 -0.20 -7.48 -2.72
C ILE A 137 -0.06 -8.22 -4.06
N ASP A 138 -1.14 -8.42 -4.79
CA ASP A 138 -1.14 -9.18 -6.05
C ASP A 138 -1.88 -8.43 -7.16
N ASP A 139 -1.24 -8.31 -8.32
CA ASP A 139 -1.73 -7.52 -9.46
C ASP A 139 -2.16 -6.09 -9.05
N VAL A 140 -1.22 -5.35 -8.46
CA VAL A 140 -1.44 -3.95 -8.06
C VAL A 140 -0.61 -3.01 -8.94
N GLY A 141 -1.27 -2.07 -9.60
CA GLY A 141 -0.64 -1.02 -10.39
C GLY A 141 -0.75 0.33 -9.68
N ILE A 142 0.35 1.09 -9.58
CA ILE A 142 0.42 2.35 -8.85
C ILE A 142 1.04 3.43 -9.73
N SER A 143 0.24 4.38 -10.22
CA SER A 143 0.74 5.58 -10.88
C SER A 143 0.87 6.69 -9.84
N LEU A 144 2.11 7.10 -9.59
CA LEU A 144 2.39 8.18 -8.65
C LEU A 144 1.95 9.53 -9.22
N ASP A 145 1.63 10.45 -8.32
CA ASP A 145 1.52 11.86 -8.69
C ASP A 145 2.90 12.42 -9.10
N GLY A 146 2.89 13.65 -9.61
CA GLY A 146 4.10 14.31 -10.05
C GLY A 146 4.92 14.96 -8.94
N ASP A 147 4.77 14.58 -7.66
CA ASP A 147 5.56 15.14 -6.56
C ASP A 147 6.90 14.40 -6.39
N SER A 148 7.95 15.14 -6.02
CA SER A 148 9.30 14.56 -5.82
C SER A 148 9.43 13.69 -4.57
N GLY A 149 8.42 13.67 -3.70
CA GLY A 149 8.36 12.88 -2.48
C GLY A 149 7.51 11.62 -2.59
N SER A 150 7.06 11.27 -3.80
CA SER A 150 6.04 10.25 -4.00
C SER A 150 6.60 8.84 -4.01
N ILE A 151 5.85 7.90 -3.43
CA ILE A 151 6.34 6.56 -3.12
C ILE A 151 5.28 5.50 -3.45
N GLY A 152 5.61 4.52 -4.28
CA GLY A 152 4.70 3.43 -4.61
C GLY A 152 4.31 2.62 -3.39
N ILE A 153 5.29 1.96 -2.76
CA ILE A 153 5.10 1.18 -1.54
C ILE A 153 6.06 1.70 -0.47
N LYS A 154 5.54 2.13 0.68
CA LYS A 154 6.33 2.58 1.82
C LYS A 154 6.17 1.65 3.00
N VAL A 155 7.27 1.02 3.42
CA VAL A 155 7.40 0.35 4.71
C VAL A 155 7.95 1.37 5.71
N GLY A 156 7.07 2.09 6.40
CA GLY A 156 7.37 3.34 7.10
C GLY A 156 8.24 3.25 8.36
N ASP A 157 8.65 4.42 8.84
CA ASP A 157 9.51 4.58 10.02
C ASP A 157 8.84 4.22 11.35
N PRO A 158 9.65 3.95 12.39
CA PRO A 158 10.76 3.00 12.41
C PRO A 158 10.27 1.59 12.80
N HIS A 159 8.95 1.42 12.91
CA HIS A 159 8.30 0.25 13.47
C HIS A 159 7.35 -0.45 12.49
N ALA A 160 7.45 -0.13 11.20
CA ALA A 160 6.76 -0.93 10.20
C ALA A 160 7.55 -2.21 9.90
N ASN A 161 7.11 -3.31 10.49
CA ASN A 161 7.69 -4.63 10.27
C ASN A 161 6.81 -5.38 9.26
N LEU A 162 7.23 -5.48 8.00
CA LEU A 162 6.53 -6.22 6.95
C LEU A 162 7.22 -7.57 6.76
N TYR A 163 6.66 -8.62 7.36
CA TYR A 163 7.23 -9.96 7.32
C TYR A 163 6.39 -10.92 6.48
N CYS A 164 7.03 -11.92 5.87
CA CYS A 164 6.34 -12.99 5.16
C CYS A 164 5.32 -12.48 4.13
N ALA A 165 5.60 -11.33 3.51
CA ALA A 165 4.69 -10.71 2.54
C ALA A 165 4.87 -11.33 1.16
N PHE A 166 3.77 -11.35 0.39
CA PHE A 166 3.83 -11.57 -1.05
C PHE A 166 3.56 -10.23 -1.73
N ILE A 167 4.49 -9.75 -2.55
CA ILE A 167 4.35 -8.47 -3.25
C ILE A 167 4.57 -8.70 -4.74
N LYS A 168 3.55 -8.43 -5.54
CA LYS A 168 3.59 -8.35 -7.00
C LYS A 168 2.92 -7.07 -7.44
N ALA A 169 3.71 -6.07 -7.80
CA ALA A 169 3.21 -4.74 -8.11
C ALA A 169 4.03 -4.05 -9.23
N THR A 170 3.37 -3.17 -9.97
CA THR A 170 3.99 -2.26 -10.93
C THR A 170 3.79 -0.82 -10.45
N VAL A 171 4.86 -0.03 -10.43
CA VAL A 171 4.84 1.38 -10.03
C VAL A 171 5.34 2.25 -11.17
N TRP A 172 4.51 3.17 -11.64
CA TRP A 172 4.90 4.21 -12.60
C TRP A 172 5.28 5.48 -11.86
N LEU A 173 6.53 5.89 -12.00
CA LEU A 173 7.07 7.10 -11.38
C LEU A 173 6.56 8.34 -12.12
N GLY A 174 6.02 9.30 -11.37
CA GLY A 174 5.41 10.50 -11.94
C GLY A 174 6.41 11.63 -12.26
N LYS A 175 7.52 11.75 -11.50
CA LYS A 175 8.60 12.74 -11.67
C LYS A 175 9.89 12.35 -10.93
N THR A 176 10.95 13.13 -11.16
CA THR A 176 12.22 13.07 -10.41
C THR A 176 12.04 13.01 -8.90
N GLY A 177 12.74 12.07 -8.26
CA GLY A 177 12.71 11.86 -6.82
C GLY A 177 11.66 10.84 -6.35
N GLY A 178 10.70 10.49 -7.22
CA GLY A 178 9.74 9.42 -6.97
C GLY A 178 10.43 8.08 -6.69
N LYS A 179 9.82 7.24 -5.86
CA LYS A 179 10.36 5.94 -5.46
C LYS A 179 9.38 4.82 -5.73
N GLY A 180 9.81 3.73 -6.35
CA GLY A 180 8.99 2.52 -6.49
C GLY A 180 8.65 1.92 -5.13
N MET A 181 9.68 1.68 -4.33
CA MET A 181 9.54 1.26 -2.93
C MET A 181 10.54 2.00 -2.02
N GLU A 182 10.07 2.43 -0.85
CA GLU A 182 10.92 2.92 0.24
C GLU A 182 10.77 2.00 1.45
N VAL A 183 11.89 1.46 1.92
CA VAL A 183 11.96 0.69 3.17
C VAL A 183 12.66 1.53 4.22
N ASN A 184 11.87 1.98 5.20
CA ASN A 184 12.32 2.69 6.40
C ASN A 184 12.20 1.83 7.67
N GLY A 185 11.31 0.84 7.67
CA GLY A 185 11.18 -0.16 8.71
C GLY A 185 11.94 -1.45 8.38
N GLN A 186 11.25 -2.59 8.49
CA GLN A 186 11.82 -3.91 8.18
C GLN A 186 11.01 -4.64 7.11
N LEU A 187 11.69 -5.25 6.16
CA LEU A 187 11.11 -6.15 5.16
C LEU A 187 11.86 -7.49 5.19
N LYS A 188 11.22 -8.54 5.70
CA LYS A 188 11.88 -9.84 5.90
C LYS A 188 11.03 -11.02 5.45
N PHE A 189 11.68 -12.13 5.14
CA PHE A 189 11.02 -13.42 4.81
C PHE A 189 9.99 -13.34 3.68
N SER A 190 10.05 -12.29 2.87
CA SER A 190 9.03 -11.97 1.88
C SER A 190 9.42 -12.48 0.49
N LEU A 191 8.42 -12.58 -0.38
CA LEU A 191 8.60 -12.75 -1.81
C LEU A 191 8.14 -11.48 -2.51
N VAL A 192 9.07 -10.79 -3.17
CA VAL A 192 8.84 -9.52 -3.84
C VAL A 192 9.16 -9.63 -5.32
N ASN A 193 8.21 -9.22 -6.15
CA ASN A 193 8.34 -8.99 -7.58
C ASN A 193 7.82 -7.58 -7.86
N LEU A 194 8.74 -6.62 -7.92
CA LEU A 194 8.43 -5.22 -8.11
C LEU A 194 8.89 -4.79 -9.50
N GLU A 195 7.97 -4.25 -10.28
CA GLU A 195 8.28 -3.52 -11.50
C GLU A 195 8.18 -2.02 -11.21
N VAL A 196 9.19 -1.28 -11.62
CA VAL A 196 9.24 0.18 -11.52
C VAL A 196 9.55 0.73 -12.89
N GLU A 197 8.68 1.59 -13.38
CA GLU A 197 8.79 2.23 -14.68
C GLU A 197 8.91 3.74 -14.51
N GLU A 198 9.79 4.34 -15.30
CA GLU A 198 9.98 5.78 -15.34
C GLU A 198 10.12 6.25 -16.79
N GLU A 199 9.53 7.42 -17.11
CA GLU A 199 9.80 8.08 -18.38
C GLU A 199 11.23 8.65 -18.38
N SER A 200 11.95 8.48 -19.49
CA SER A 200 13.37 8.82 -19.57
C SER A 200 13.64 10.29 -19.19
N GLY A 201 14.59 10.50 -18.28
CA GLY A 201 15.02 11.84 -17.86
C GLY A 201 14.46 12.29 -16.52
N TYR A 202 13.48 11.57 -15.98
CA TYR A 202 13.20 11.63 -14.55
C TYR A 202 14.29 10.84 -13.80
N ASN A 203 14.68 11.34 -12.62
CA ASN A 203 15.76 10.77 -11.81
C ASN A 203 15.18 10.20 -10.50
N GLY A 204 14.24 9.28 -10.65
CA GLY A 204 13.60 8.53 -9.58
C GLY A 204 14.41 7.31 -9.15
N PHE A 205 13.85 6.55 -8.21
CA PHE A 205 14.49 5.40 -7.57
C PHE A 205 13.61 4.15 -7.66
N GLY A 206 14.23 2.99 -7.91
CA GLY A 206 13.51 1.72 -7.93
C GLY A 206 13.14 1.31 -6.50
N VAL A 207 14.16 0.92 -5.74
CA VAL A 207 14.06 0.63 -4.31
C VAL A 207 15.06 1.49 -3.56
N GLN A 208 14.59 2.16 -2.50
CA GLN A 208 15.44 2.85 -1.54
C GLN A 208 15.31 2.20 -0.16
N ILE A 209 16.43 1.76 0.40
CA ILE A 209 16.53 1.27 1.78
C ILE A 209 17.16 2.39 2.61
N SER A 210 16.42 2.94 3.57
CA SER A 210 16.89 4.08 4.36
C SER A 210 17.80 3.66 5.51
N SER A 211 18.48 4.66 6.10
CA SER A 211 19.31 4.45 7.28
C SER A 211 18.49 3.86 8.43
N GLY A 212 19.01 2.81 9.06
CA GLY A 212 18.33 2.07 10.14
C GLY A 212 17.28 1.06 9.67
N ALA A 213 16.92 1.05 8.38
CA ALA A 213 16.02 0.05 7.82
C ALA A 213 16.72 -1.31 7.64
N THR A 214 15.93 -2.38 7.58
CA THR A 214 16.43 -3.75 7.37
C THR A 214 15.68 -4.46 6.26
N VAL A 215 16.40 -4.95 5.25
CA VAL A 215 15.88 -5.86 4.22
C VAL A 215 16.69 -7.15 4.28
N TYR A 216 16.10 -8.25 4.74
CA TYR A 216 16.87 -9.44 5.08
C TYR A 216 16.04 -10.73 4.97
N ASP A 217 16.70 -11.86 4.69
CA ASP A 217 16.11 -13.20 4.66
C ASP A 217 14.88 -13.32 3.74
N ASN A 218 14.80 -12.51 2.69
CA ASN A 218 13.69 -12.60 1.74
C ASN A 218 13.87 -13.85 0.88
N GLN A 219 12.78 -14.59 0.67
CA GLN A 219 12.79 -15.80 -0.17
C GLN A 219 13.18 -15.47 -1.61
N SER A 220 12.72 -14.31 -2.10
CA SER A 220 13.12 -13.72 -3.36
C SER A 220 12.76 -12.24 -3.35
N PHE A 221 13.62 -11.39 -3.90
CA PHE A 221 13.29 -10.01 -4.21
C PHE A 221 13.76 -9.70 -5.63
N LEU A 222 12.84 -9.72 -6.57
CA LEU A 222 13.06 -9.36 -7.96
C LEU A 222 12.63 -7.91 -8.18
N LEU A 223 13.53 -7.12 -8.76
CA LEU A 223 13.27 -5.74 -9.17
C LEU A 223 13.50 -5.61 -10.67
N THR A 224 12.46 -5.25 -11.42
CA THR A 224 12.56 -4.75 -12.79
C THR A 224 12.48 -3.22 -12.72
N ALA A 225 13.48 -2.51 -13.26
CA ALA A 225 13.54 -1.05 -13.20
C ALA A 225 13.79 -0.46 -14.60
N LEU A 226 12.70 -0.20 -15.32
CA LEU A 226 12.70 0.29 -16.71
C LEU A 226 12.78 1.82 -16.75
N GLY A 227 13.65 2.35 -17.60
CA GLY A 227 13.83 3.80 -17.76
C GLY A 227 14.67 4.48 -16.67
N LEU A 228 14.89 3.82 -15.52
CA LEU A 228 15.72 4.35 -14.43
C LEU A 228 17.22 4.30 -14.74
N ASN A 229 17.93 5.33 -14.28
CA ASN A 229 19.40 5.31 -14.19
C ASN A 229 19.85 4.06 -13.40
N PRO A 230 20.82 3.27 -13.92
CA PRO A 230 21.36 2.11 -13.21
C PRO A 230 21.70 2.34 -11.74
N ASP A 231 22.27 3.50 -11.41
CA ASP A 231 22.69 3.85 -10.05
C ASP A 231 21.51 4.08 -9.10
N ASN A 232 20.30 4.31 -9.62
CA ASN A 232 19.10 4.59 -8.83
C ASN A 232 18.13 3.40 -8.76
N ARG A 233 18.41 2.30 -9.45
CA ARG A 233 17.56 1.11 -9.38
C ARG A 233 17.47 0.58 -7.95
N LEU A 234 18.61 0.52 -7.26
CA LEU A 234 18.69 0.19 -5.84
C LEU A 234 19.62 1.18 -5.12
N LYS A 235 19.08 1.92 -4.17
CA LYS A 235 19.85 2.74 -3.22
C LYS A 235 19.77 2.11 -1.84
N ASN A 236 20.92 1.72 -1.29
CA ASN A 236 20.98 1.16 0.06
C ASN A 236 21.76 2.07 1.01
N TYR A 237 21.08 2.52 2.07
CA TYR A 237 21.64 3.25 3.20
C TYR A 237 21.46 2.49 4.53
N GLY A 238 20.83 1.31 4.50
CA GLY A 238 20.48 0.50 5.67
C GLY A 238 21.19 -0.85 5.71
N SER A 239 20.61 -1.78 6.47
CA SER A 239 21.09 -3.16 6.58
C SER A 239 20.40 -4.05 5.54
N TYR A 240 21.20 -4.70 4.70
CA TYR A 240 20.74 -5.47 3.54
C TYR A 240 21.67 -6.65 3.30
N ASP A 241 21.12 -7.84 3.02
CA ASP A 241 21.87 -9.11 2.82
C ASP A 241 22.39 -9.36 1.40
N GLY A 242 22.04 -8.53 0.43
CA GLY A 242 22.38 -8.78 -0.98
C GLY A 242 21.33 -9.58 -1.76
N GLY A 243 20.17 -9.91 -1.18
CA GLY A 243 19.12 -10.75 -1.78
C GLY A 243 18.19 -10.10 -2.83
N ILE A 244 18.35 -8.82 -3.16
CA ILE A 244 17.62 -8.12 -4.24
C ILE A 244 18.33 -8.36 -5.57
N THR A 245 17.66 -9.07 -6.46
CA THR A 245 18.08 -9.26 -7.85
C THR A 245 17.47 -8.16 -8.71
N VAL A 246 18.31 -7.26 -9.20
CA VAL A 246 17.92 -6.23 -10.18
C VAL A 246 18.04 -6.83 -11.57
N LEU A 247 16.91 -6.99 -12.26
CA LEU A 247 16.87 -7.53 -13.61
C LEU A 247 17.34 -6.48 -14.63
N PRO A 248 17.96 -6.91 -15.73
CA PRO A 248 18.26 -6.01 -16.84
C PRO A 248 16.95 -5.44 -17.42
N PRO A 249 17.01 -4.24 -18.01
CA PRO A 249 15.86 -3.65 -18.68
C PRO A 249 15.46 -4.43 -19.93
#